data_AF-A0A842M829-F1
#
_entry.id   AF-A0A842M829-F1
#
_cell.length_a   1.000
_cell.length_b   1.000
_cell.length_c   1.000
_cell.angle_alpha   90.00
_cell.angle_beta   90.00
_cell.angle_gamma   90.00
#
_symmetry.space_group_name_H-M   'P 1'
#
loop_
_entity.id
_entity.type
_entity.pdbx_description
1 polymer ?
#
loop_
_entity_poly.entity_id
_entity_poly.type
_entity_poly.pdbx_seq_one_letter_code
_entity_poly.pdbx_strand_id
1 'polypeptide(L)'
;MSAKTLNPASLGLAAFAMTTTVLCLFMIGALPSTWVTIVIPLAISYGGLMQIIVGLWEAKLGNTFGFVAFSSYGAFWTYYALVSIMSSIGLIAVSATAAGVVLLLWGFLTLYLWIASLKAPLVNCMVFLFLTLTFFVLGIGDITGISIISKAGGALGLLTAALAWYNSLAIVINDMHGKVVVPIGKPLM
;
A
#
# COMPACT_ATOMS: atom_id res chain seq x y z
N MET A 1 -15.77 -29.37 -15.12
CA MET A 1 -14.77 -28.96 -14.12
C MET A 1 -15.07 -27.53 -13.75
N SER A 2 -15.28 -27.22 -12.46
CA SER A 2 -15.41 -25.82 -12.02
C SER A 2 -14.11 -25.08 -12.40
N ALA A 3 -14.22 -23.95 -13.09
CA ALA A 3 -13.06 -23.15 -13.44
C ALA A 3 -12.39 -22.66 -12.15
N LYS A 4 -11.09 -22.92 -11.98
CA LYS A 4 -10.31 -22.43 -10.84
C LYS A 4 -10.40 -20.89 -10.81
N THR A 5 -11.00 -20.34 -9.77
CA THR A 5 -11.13 -18.89 -9.60
C THR A 5 -9.77 -18.29 -9.26
N LEU A 6 -9.27 -17.39 -10.11
CA LEU A 6 -8.03 -16.66 -9.86
C LEU A 6 -8.20 -15.72 -8.67
N ASN A 7 -7.21 -15.65 -7.78
CA ASN A 7 -7.16 -14.67 -6.70
C ASN A 7 -6.32 -13.45 -7.15
N PRO A 8 -6.95 -12.32 -7.53
CA PRO A 8 -6.24 -11.15 -8.04
C PRO A 8 -5.50 -10.39 -6.94
N ALA A 9 -5.79 -10.65 -5.66
CA ALA A 9 -5.19 -9.95 -4.52
C ALA A 9 -3.65 -10.07 -4.49
N SER A 10 -3.09 -11.19 -4.96
CA SER A 10 -1.63 -11.37 -5.02
C SER A 10 -0.95 -10.28 -5.85
N LEU A 11 -1.53 -9.94 -7.01
CA LEU A 11 -1.02 -8.90 -7.90
C LEU A 11 -1.15 -7.51 -7.27
N GLY A 12 -2.29 -7.21 -6.65
CA GLY A 12 -2.52 -5.93 -5.98
C GLY A 12 -1.57 -5.71 -4.80
N LEU A 13 -1.30 -6.77 -4.03
CA LEU A 13 -0.34 -6.76 -2.92
C LEU A 13 1.10 -6.58 -3.41
N ALA A 14 1.50 -7.24 -4.50
CA ALA A 14 2.82 -7.07 -5.08
C ALA A 14 3.02 -5.65 -5.63
N ALA A 15 2.01 -5.10 -6.31
CA ALA A 15 1.99 -3.74 -6.81
C ALA A 15 2.18 -2.70 -5.70
N PHE A 16 1.41 -2.85 -4.63
CA PHE A 16 1.51 -2.03 -3.44
C PHE A 16 2.89 -2.16 -2.78
N ALA A 17 3.36 -3.39 -2.53
CA ALA A 17 4.60 -3.66 -1.81
C ALA A 17 5.83 -3.11 -2.53
N MET A 18 5.90 -3.30 -3.85
CA MET A 18 7.02 -2.80 -4.65
C MET A 18 7.10 -1.27 -4.62
N THR A 19 5.98 -0.61 -4.89
CA THR A 19 5.93 0.87 -4.93
C THR A 19 6.22 1.47 -3.55
N THR A 20 5.63 0.88 -2.50
CA THR A 20 5.87 1.29 -1.10
C THR A 20 7.33 1.13 -0.71
N THR A 21 7.96 0.01 -1.06
CA THR A 21 9.35 -0.24 -0.68
C THR A 21 10.28 0.77 -1.29
N VAL A 22 10.15 1.04 -2.59
CA VAL A 22 11.01 2.01 -3.27
C VAL A 22 10.85 3.40 -2.64
N LEU A 23 9.61 3.85 -2.38
CA LEU A 23 9.39 5.13 -1.69
C LEU A 23 10.04 5.14 -0.30
N CYS A 24 9.76 4.13 0.52
CA CYS A 24 10.19 4.11 1.91
C CYS A 24 11.71 3.97 2.07
N LEU A 25 12.42 3.37 1.12
CA LEU A 25 13.90 3.39 1.09
C LEU A 25 14.45 4.82 1.02
N PHE A 26 13.82 5.72 0.26
CA PHE A 26 14.17 7.15 0.27
C PHE A 26 13.77 7.81 1.59
N MET A 27 12.60 7.48 2.15
CA MET A 27 12.13 8.08 3.40
C MET A 27 13.05 7.79 4.59
N ILE A 28 13.62 6.59 4.67
CA ILE A 28 14.60 6.24 5.71
C ILE A 28 16.02 6.74 5.41
N GLY A 29 16.26 7.29 4.21
CA GLY A 29 17.56 7.76 3.77
C GLY A 29 18.53 6.66 3.34
N ALA A 30 18.02 5.47 2.98
CA ALA A 30 18.85 4.39 2.43
C ALA A 30 19.31 4.66 0.99
N LEU A 31 18.60 5.54 0.28
CA LEU A 31 18.93 6.01 -1.07
C LEU A 31 18.98 7.55 -1.10
N PRO A 32 19.81 8.16 -1.98
CA PRO A 32 19.85 9.62 -2.15
C PRO A 32 18.49 10.18 -2.56
N SER A 33 18.01 11.21 -1.85
CA SER A 33 16.69 11.82 -2.10
C SER A 33 16.57 12.45 -3.49
N THR A 34 17.68 12.81 -4.13
CA THR A 34 17.72 13.31 -5.52
C THR A 34 17.22 12.30 -6.55
N TRP A 35 17.12 11.01 -6.20
CA TRP A 35 16.64 9.96 -7.10
C TRP A 35 15.19 9.52 -6.81
N VAL A 36 14.49 10.15 -5.87
CA VAL A 36 13.15 9.75 -5.42
C VAL A 36 12.09 9.74 -6.53
N THR A 37 12.30 10.52 -7.60
CA THR A 37 11.39 10.59 -8.75
C THR A 37 11.26 9.27 -9.52
N ILE A 38 12.17 8.31 -9.30
CA ILE A 38 12.04 6.93 -9.84
C ILE A 38 10.78 6.22 -9.33
N VAL A 39 10.19 6.68 -8.22
CA VAL A 39 8.91 6.17 -7.69
C VAL A 39 7.74 6.53 -8.62
N ILE A 40 7.82 7.64 -9.37
CA ILE A 40 6.68 8.17 -10.14
C ILE A 40 6.19 7.15 -11.19
N PRO A 41 7.03 6.56 -12.06
CA PRO A 41 6.57 5.54 -13.00
C PRO A 41 5.96 4.30 -12.33
N LEU A 42 6.48 3.87 -11.17
CA LEU A 42 5.90 2.75 -10.41
C LEU A 42 4.54 3.10 -9.82
N ALA A 43 4.41 4.31 -9.28
CA ALA A 43 3.16 4.84 -8.74
C ALA A 43 2.07 4.97 -9.82
N ILE A 44 2.44 5.26 -11.08
CA ILE A 44 1.48 5.27 -12.20
C ILE A 44 1.13 3.85 -12.65
N SER A 45 2.16 3.05 -12.98
CA SER A 45 1.97 1.80 -13.72
C SER A 45 1.54 0.64 -12.84
N TYR A 46 2.16 0.48 -11.67
CA TYR A 46 2.01 -0.71 -10.85
C TYR A 46 1.20 -0.42 -9.60
N GLY A 47 1.74 0.40 -8.68
CA GLY A 47 1.03 0.83 -7.48
C GLY A 47 -0.29 1.54 -7.80
N GLY A 48 -0.40 2.23 -8.94
CA GLY A 48 -1.62 2.90 -9.38
C GLY A 48 -2.51 2.03 -10.25
N LEU A 49 -2.25 2.04 -11.56
CA LEU A 49 -3.09 1.42 -12.59
C LEU A 49 -3.36 -0.06 -12.32
N MET A 50 -2.31 -0.86 -12.11
CA MET A 50 -2.47 -2.30 -11.91
C MET A 50 -3.27 -2.60 -10.64
N GLN A 51 -3.07 -1.82 -9.57
CA GLN A 51 -3.82 -1.99 -8.32
C GLN A 51 -5.30 -1.62 -8.48
N ILE A 52 -5.63 -0.58 -9.27
CA ILE A 52 -7.03 -0.25 -9.63
C ILE A 52 -7.68 -1.41 -10.41
N ILE A 53 -6.98 -1.96 -11.41
CA ILE A 53 -7.49 -3.10 -12.20
C ILE A 53 -7.77 -4.30 -11.29
N VAL A 54 -6.88 -4.60 -10.32
CA VAL A 54 -7.12 -5.65 -9.32
C VAL A 54 -8.38 -5.35 -8.51
N GLY A 55 -8.59 -4.11 -8.08
CA GLY A 55 -9.82 -3.69 -7.41
C GLY A 55 -11.08 -3.99 -8.22
N LEU A 56 -11.09 -3.68 -9.52
CA LEU A 56 -12.22 -4.00 -10.41
C LEU A 56 -12.47 -5.52 -10.52
N TRP A 57 -11.41 -6.33 -10.49
CA TRP A 57 -11.53 -7.78 -10.47
C TRP A 57 -12.10 -8.30 -9.14
N GLU A 58 -11.70 -7.73 -8.00
CA GLU A 58 -12.29 -8.07 -6.71
C GLU A 58 -13.79 -7.74 -6.66
N ALA A 59 -14.21 -6.62 -7.27
CA ALA A 59 -15.63 -6.29 -7.40
C ALA A 59 -16.39 -7.36 -8.20
N LYS A 60 -15.81 -7.85 -9.30
CA LYS A 60 -16.39 -8.96 -10.10
C LYS A 60 -16.50 -10.27 -9.30
N LEU A 61 -15.61 -10.49 -8.33
CA LEU A 61 -15.63 -11.64 -7.43
C LEU A 61 -16.53 -11.43 -6.20
N GLY A 62 -17.20 -10.28 -6.06
CA GLY A 62 -18.05 -9.96 -4.91
C GLY A 62 -17.26 -9.67 -3.63
N ASN A 63 -15.96 -9.40 -3.71
CA ASN A 63 -15.11 -9.11 -2.57
C ASN A 63 -15.06 -7.60 -2.30
N THR A 64 -15.97 -7.11 -1.46
CA THR A 64 -16.03 -5.68 -1.07
C THR A 64 -14.73 -5.19 -0.42
N PHE A 65 -14.12 -6.00 0.44
CA PHE A 65 -12.87 -5.61 1.12
C PHE A 65 -11.75 -5.37 0.10
N GLY A 66 -11.53 -6.34 -0.79
CA GLY A 66 -10.51 -6.24 -1.84
C GLY A 66 -10.78 -5.08 -2.79
N PHE A 67 -12.04 -4.89 -3.21
CA PHE A 67 -12.43 -3.78 -4.09
C PHE A 67 -12.07 -2.43 -3.48
N VAL A 68 -12.50 -2.17 -2.23
CA VAL A 68 -12.22 -0.90 -1.55
C VAL A 68 -10.72 -0.74 -1.35
N ALA A 69 -10.04 -1.75 -0.79
CA ALA A 69 -8.61 -1.67 -0.53
C ALA A 69 -7.79 -1.38 -1.79
N PHE A 70 -7.89 -2.22 -2.82
CA PHE A 70 -7.01 -2.10 -3.99
C PHE A 70 -7.36 -0.88 -4.86
N SER A 71 -8.65 -0.56 -5.02
CA SER A 71 -9.04 0.64 -5.78
C SER A 71 -8.59 1.92 -5.06
N SER A 72 -8.75 1.98 -3.74
CA SER A 72 -8.34 3.14 -2.95
C SER A 72 -6.83 3.32 -2.95
N TYR A 73 -6.03 2.28 -2.71
CA TYR A 73 -4.56 2.44 -2.73
C TYR A 73 -3.99 2.63 -4.14
N GLY A 74 -4.65 2.09 -5.16
CA GLY A 74 -4.37 2.45 -6.55
C GLY A 74 -4.61 3.93 -6.84
N ALA A 75 -5.70 4.49 -6.31
CA ALA A 75 -5.96 5.92 -6.38
C ALA A 75 -4.95 6.75 -5.56
N PHE A 76 -4.50 6.27 -4.39
CA PHE A 76 -3.44 6.90 -3.59
C PHE A 76 -2.15 7.05 -4.38
N TRP A 77 -1.68 5.98 -5.03
CA TRP A 77 -0.45 6.03 -5.82
C TRP A 77 -0.58 6.92 -7.06
N THR A 78 -1.75 6.89 -7.71
CA THR A 78 -2.07 7.81 -8.81
C THR A 78 -2.06 9.27 -8.33
N TYR A 79 -2.65 9.55 -7.17
CA TYR A 79 -2.61 10.86 -6.52
C TYR A 79 -1.16 11.30 -6.23
N TYR A 80 -0.33 10.43 -5.63
CA TYR A 80 1.07 10.72 -5.35
C TYR A 80 1.85 11.10 -6.62
N ALA A 81 1.66 10.36 -7.71
CA ALA A 81 2.29 10.65 -8.99
C ALA A 81 1.82 11.99 -9.58
N LEU A 82 0.51 12.26 -9.55
CA LEU A 82 -0.06 13.53 -10.04
C LEU A 82 0.47 14.72 -9.26
N VAL A 83 0.46 14.66 -7.92
CA VAL A 83 1.02 15.74 -7.08
C VAL A 83 2.49 15.98 -7.42
N SER A 84 3.28 14.92 -7.55
CA SER A 84 4.70 15.01 -7.89
C SER A 84 4.94 15.67 -9.25
N ILE A 85 4.21 15.25 -10.29
CA ILE A 85 4.32 15.80 -11.64
C ILE A 85 3.85 17.25 -11.67
N MET A 86 2.65 17.53 -11.16
CA MET A 86 2.05 18.86 -11.21
C MET A 86 2.87 19.88 -10.42
N SER A 87 3.43 19.48 -9.26
CA SER A 87 4.32 20.35 -8.50
C SER A 87 5.65 20.60 -9.22
N SER A 88 6.21 19.59 -9.91
CA SER A 88 7.50 19.72 -10.62
C SER A 88 7.45 20.69 -11.81
N ILE A 89 6.28 20.84 -12.44
CA ILE A 89 6.05 21.76 -13.55
C ILE A 89 5.44 23.10 -13.10
N GLY A 90 5.28 23.31 -11.80
CA GLY A 90 4.74 24.55 -11.23
C GLY A 90 3.23 24.74 -11.39
N LEU A 91 2.47 23.68 -11.70
CA LEU A 91 1.01 23.76 -11.86
C LEU A 91 0.27 23.87 -10.52
N ILE A 92 0.84 23.29 -9.46
CA ILE A 92 0.33 23.41 -8.08
C ILE A 92 1.48 23.72 -7.12
N ALA A 93 1.15 24.35 -6.00
CA ALA A 93 2.01 24.42 -4.84
C ALA A 93 1.61 23.35 -3.82
N VAL A 94 2.60 22.67 -3.23
CA VAL A 94 2.36 21.63 -2.21
C VAL A 94 2.82 22.15 -0.86
N SER A 95 1.88 22.23 0.09
CA SER A 95 2.20 22.48 1.49
C SER A 95 2.42 21.15 2.20
N ALA A 96 3.52 21.05 2.97
CA ALA A 96 3.80 19.87 3.80
C ALA A 96 2.66 19.60 4.79
N THR A 97 2.12 20.63 5.42
CA THR A 97 0.96 20.49 6.32
C THR A 97 -0.27 19.93 5.60
N ALA A 98 -0.55 20.41 4.38
CA ALA A 98 -1.68 19.91 3.59
C ALA A 98 -1.48 18.44 3.15
N ALA A 99 -0.26 18.09 2.70
CA ALA A 99 0.09 16.71 2.37
C ALA A 99 -0.04 15.79 3.60
N GLY A 100 0.41 16.25 4.76
CA GLY A 100 0.27 15.52 6.01
C GLY A 100 -1.19 15.28 6.41
N VAL A 101 -2.07 16.28 6.27
CA VAL A 101 -3.52 16.09 6.49
C VAL A 101 -4.10 15.03 5.54
N VAL A 102 -3.70 15.04 4.27
CA VAL A 102 -4.12 14.00 3.31
C VAL A 102 -3.66 12.61 3.78
N LEU A 103 -2.42 12.46 4.24
CA LEU A 103 -1.91 11.20 4.79
C LEU A 103 -2.67 10.75 6.04
N LEU A 104 -3.06 11.66 6.95
CA LEU A 104 -3.88 11.31 8.10
C LEU A 104 -5.26 10.77 7.69
N LEU A 105 -5.88 11.35 6.66
CA LEU A 105 -7.16 10.87 6.12
C LEU A 105 -7.04 9.50 5.44
N TRP A 106 -5.93 9.25 4.73
CA TRP A 106 -5.58 7.90 4.29
C TRP A 106 -5.41 6.94 5.46
N GLY A 107 -4.79 7.38 6.56
CA GLY A 107 -4.68 6.61 7.80
C GLY A 107 -6.03 6.24 8.40
N PHE A 108 -7.01 7.16 8.39
CA PHE A 108 -8.38 6.86 8.81
C PHE A 108 -9.06 5.82 7.91
N LEU A 109 -8.86 5.90 6.60
CA LEU A 109 -9.35 4.88 5.67
C LEU A 109 -8.75 3.51 5.99
N THR A 110 -7.43 3.47 6.18
CA THR A 110 -6.73 2.23 6.51
C THR A 110 -7.15 1.69 7.86
N LEU A 111 -7.43 2.55 8.84
CA LEU A 111 -7.85 2.14 10.19
C LEU A 111 -9.14 1.31 10.16
N TYR A 112 -10.18 1.75 9.44
CA TYR A 112 -11.40 0.95 9.37
C TYR A 112 -11.20 -0.32 8.54
N LEU A 113 -10.33 -0.29 7.53
CA LEU A 113 -9.96 -1.51 6.78
C LEU A 113 -9.16 -2.48 7.66
N TRP A 114 -8.32 -1.99 8.56
CA TRP A 114 -7.65 -2.84 9.55
C TRP A 114 -8.67 -3.54 10.46
N ILE A 115 -9.65 -2.80 10.99
CA ILE A 115 -10.73 -3.39 11.80
C ILE A 115 -11.50 -4.44 10.99
N ALA A 116 -11.85 -4.14 9.74
CA ALA A 116 -12.51 -5.11 8.85
C ALA A 116 -11.66 -6.36 8.58
N SER A 117 -10.33 -6.20 8.53
CA SER A 117 -9.37 -7.27 8.27
C SER A 117 -9.13 -8.22 9.44
N LEU A 118 -9.71 -7.98 10.62
CA LEU A 118 -9.58 -8.88 11.78
C LEU A 118 -10.11 -10.30 11.50
N LYS A 119 -11.08 -10.42 10.57
CA LYS A 119 -11.62 -11.70 10.07
C LYS A 119 -10.85 -12.28 8.89
N ALA A 120 -9.87 -11.55 8.34
CA ALA A 120 -8.99 -12.01 7.28
C ALA A 120 -7.79 -12.79 7.87
N PRO A 121 -7.00 -13.50 7.03
CA PRO A 121 -5.76 -14.12 7.50
C PRO A 121 -4.85 -13.14 8.24
N LEU A 122 -4.12 -13.63 9.26
CA LEU A 122 -3.30 -12.79 10.15
C LEU A 122 -2.37 -11.85 9.39
N VAL A 123 -1.71 -12.34 8.35
CA VAL A 123 -0.81 -11.52 7.54
C VAL A 123 -1.52 -10.30 6.95
N ASN A 124 -2.76 -10.46 6.46
CA ASN A 124 -3.53 -9.36 5.90
C ASN A 124 -3.89 -8.34 7.00
N CYS A 125 -4.30 -8.83 8.18
CA CYS A 125 -4.51 -7.97 9.34
C CYS A 125 -3.25 -7.16 9.71
N MET A 126 -2.08 -7.79 9.68
CA MET A 126 -0.82 -7.12 9.99
C MET A 126 -0.43 -6.09 8.92
N VAL A 127 -0.65 -6.37 7.63
CA VAL A 127 -0.46 -5.38 6.55
C VAL A 127 -1.24 -4.11 6.86
N PHE A 128 -2.54 -4.23 7.16
CA PHE A 128 -3.37 -3.05 7.41
C PHE A 128 -3.04 -2.35 8.73
N LEU A 129 -2.66 -3.08 9.78
CA LEU A 129 -2.21 -2.48 11.03
C LEU A 129 -0.98 -1.58 10.82
N PHE A 130 0.07 -2.13 10.20
CA PHE A 130 1.30 -1.37 9.98
C PHE A 130 1.11 -0.27 8.93
N LEU A 131 0.21 -0.46 7.96
CA LEU A 131 -0.14 0.60 7.02
C LEU A 131 -0.87 1.76 7.71
N THR A 132 -1.78 1.49 8.65
CA THR A 132 -2.44 2.52 9.45
C THR A 132 -1.40 3.34 10.22
N LEU A 133 -0.47 2.66 10.89
CA LEU A 133 0.62 3.33 11.62
C LEU A 133 1.52 4.12 10.67
N THR A 134 1.84 3.57 9.50
CA THR A 134 2.64 4.23 8.46
C THR A 134 2.01 5.56 8.07
N PHE A 135 0.72 5.57 7.68
CA PHE A 135 0.05 6.79 7.26
C PHE A 135 -0.03 7.85 8.36
N PHE A 136 -0.38 7.44 9.59
CA PHE A 136 -0.45 8.40 10.70
C PHE A 136 0.91 8.98 11.04
N VAL A 137 1.95 8.15 11.14
CA VAL A 137 3.30 8.62 11.46
C VAL A 137 3.86 9.52 10.35
N LEU A 138 3.66 9.17 9.08
CA LEU A 138 4.08 10.02 7.96
C LEU A 138 3.31 11.35 7.93
N GLY A 139 2.00 11.33 8.14
CA GLY A 139 1.18 12.54 8.20
C GLY A 139 1.61 13.49 9.33
N ILE A 140 1.91 12.95 10.51
CA ILE A 140 2.46 13.72 11.63
C ILE A 140 3.86 14.27 11.27
N GLY A 141 4.70 13.46 10.62
CA GLY A 141 6.02 13.88 10.15
C GLY A 141 5.95 15.09 9.21
N ASP A 142 5.03 15.07 8.25
CA ASP A 142 4.82 16.17 7.30
C ASP A 142 4.25 17.43 7.95
N ILE A 143 3.33 17.29 8.91
CA ILE A 143 2.75 18.43 9.63
C ILE A 143 3.78 19.10 10.54
N THR A 144 4.59 18.30 11.24
CA THR A 144 5.55 18.80 12.25
C THR A 144 6.89 19.20 11.63
N GLY A 145 7.23 18.67 10.46
CA GLY A 145 8.55 18.83 9.84
C GLY A 145 9.67 18.06 10.56
N ILE A 146 9.35 17.22 11.55
CA ILE A 146 10.35 16.52 12.35
C ILE A 146 10.85 15.29 11.58
N SER A 147 12.08 15.38 11.06
CA SER A 147 12.68 14.35 10.20
C SER A 147 12.68 12.94 10.81
N ILE A 148 12.90 12.78 12.12
CA ILE A 148 12.92 11.46 12.75
C ILE A 148 11.55 10.77 12.71
N ILE A 149 10.46 11.54 12.74
CA ILE A 149 9.09 11.01 12.62
C ILE A 149 8.86 10.51 11.19
N SER A 150 9.22 11.30 10.18
CA SER A 150 9.10 10.88 8.77
C SER A 150 9.93 9.61 8.48
N LYS A 151 11.14 9.50 9.04
CA LYS A 151 11.96 8.27 8.95
C LYS A 151 11.29 7.08 9.63
N ALA A 152 10.71 7.28 10.81
CA ALA A 152 9.97 6.21 11.50
C ALA A 152 8.77 5.72 10.68
N GLY A 153 8.03 6.63 10.05
CA GLY A 153 6.94 6.26 9.14
C GLY A 153 7.44 5.51 7.91
N GLY A 154 8.59 5.90 7.34
CA GLY A 154 9.27 5.14 6.28
C GLY A 154 9.62 3.72 6.71
N ALA A 155 10.16 3.53 7.92
CA ALA A 155 10.50 2.20 8.44
C ALA A 155 9.24 1.32 8.64
N LEU A 156 8.14 1.89 9.14
CA LEU A 156 6.85 1.22 9.21
C LEU A 156 6.32 0.85 7.81
N GLY A 157 6.52 1.72 6.82
CA GLY A 157 6.16 1.44 5.43
C GLY A 157 6.94 0.28 4.83
N LEU A 158 8.23 0.13 5.15
CA LEU A 158 9.02 -1.04 4.76
C LEU A 158 8.51 -2.33 5.40
N LEU A 159 8.14 -2.29 6.69
CA LEU A 159 7.55 -3.44 7.36
C LEU A 159 6.20 -3.82 6.75
N THR A 160 5.35 -2.82 6.46
CA THR A 160 4.09 -3.01 5.74
C THR A 160 4.33 -3.69 4.39
N ALA A 161 5.29 -3.21 3.61
CA ALA A 161 5.60 -3.74 2.29
C ALA A 161 6.14 -5.17 2.35
N ALA A 162 6.99 -5.48 3.33
CA ALA A 162 7.48 -6.84 3.56
C ALA A 162 6.34 -7.83 3.85
N LEU A 163 5.37 -7.43 4.68
CA LEU A 163 4.19 -8.23 4.97
C LEU A 163 3.29 -8.40 3.73
N ALA A 164 3.13 -7.35 2.92
CA ALA A 164 2.34 -7.40 1.69
C ALA A 164 3.00 -8.32 0.64
N TRP A 165 4.32 -8.27 0.49
CA TRP A 165 5.07 -9.21 -0.35
C TRP A 165 4.93 -10.64 0.15
N TYR A 166 5.07 -10.87 1.46
CA TYR A 166 4.88 -12.20 2.03
C TYR A 166 3.48 -12.74 1.74
N ASN A 167 2.44 -11.91 1.90
CA ASN A 167 1.06 -12.30 1.59
C ASN A 167 0.88 -12.62 0.09
N SER A 168 1.38 -11.75 -0.79
CA SER A 168 1.36 -11.97 -2.24
C SER A 168 2.04 -13.28 -2.63
N LEU A 169 3.26 -13.51 -2.14
CA LEU A 169 4.04 -14.72 -2.34
C LEU A 169 3.30 -15.96 -1.84
N ALA A 170 2.71 -15.89 -0.64
CA ALA A 170 1.97 -17.00 -0.07
C ALA A 170 0.76 -17.39 -0.93
N ILE A 171 0.02 -16.40 -1.45
CA ILE A 171 -1.10 -16.64 -2.36
C ILE A 171 -0.62 -17.37 -3.62
N VAL A 172 0.44 -16.87 -4.27
CA VAL A 172 0.97 -17.47 -5.51
C VAL A 172 1.48 -18.89 -5.27
N ILE A 173 2.32 -19.10 -4.25
CA ILE A 173 2.91 -20.42 -3.98
C ILE A 173 1.84 -21.43 -3.59
N ASN A 174 0.92 -21.07 -2.69
CA ASN A 174 -0.15 -21.98 -2.26
C ASN A 174 -1.08 -22.35 -3.43
N ASP A 175 -1.36 -21.39 -4.32
CA ASP A 175 -2.17 -21.64 -5.52
C ASP A 175 -1.48 -22.62 -6.48
N MET A 176 -0.18 -22.45 -6.71
CA MET A 176 0.63 -23.33 -7.57
C MET A 176 0.77 -24.75 -7.02
N HIS A 177 0.83 -24.89 -5.70
CA HIS A 177 0.92 -26.20 -5.04
C HIS A 177 -0.44 -26.86 -4.76
N GLY A 178 -1.55 -26.13 -4.92
CA GLY A 178 -2.90 -26.63 -4.60
C GLY A 178 -3.12 -26.96 -3.12
N LYS A 179 -2.23 -26.50 -2.24
CA LYS A 179 -2.27 -26.72 -0.78
C LYS A 179 -1.55 -25.59 -0.05
N VAL A 180 -1.78 -25.47 1.25
CA VAL A 180 -1.05 -24.52 2.08
C VAL A 180 0.39 -25.02 2.29
N VAL A 181 1.34 -24.34 1.64
CA VAL A 181 2.79 -24.51 1.80
C VAL A 181 3.38 -23.35 2.61
N VAL A 182 2.94 -22.13 2.31
CA VAL A 182 3.34 -20.90 3.00
C VAL A 182 2.19 -20.46 3.91
N PRO A 183 2.39 -20.42 5.25
CA PRO A 183 1.32 -20.12 6.19
C PRO A 183 0.98 -18.62 6.20
N ILE A 184 -0.31 -18.28 6.17
CA ILE A 184 -0.82 -16.89 6.21
C ILE A 184 -1.41 -16.50 7.58
N GLY A 185 -1.38 -17.43 8.54
CA GLY A 185 -1.91 -17.29 9.89
C GLY A 185 -3.44 -17.31 9.97
N LYS A 186 -3.96 -17.66 11.15
CA LYS A 186 -5.42 -17.70 11.41
C LYS A 186 -5.96 -16.28 11.65
N PRO A 187 -7.23 -16.00 11.30
CA PRO A 187 -7.90 -14.77 11.69
C PRO A 187 -7.88 -14.53 13.20
N LEU A 188 -7.94 -13.26 13.60
CA LEU A 188 -8.01 -12.85 15.01
C LEU A 188 -9.47 -12.87 15.53
N MET A 189 -10.45 -12.81 14.63
CA MET A 189 -11.89 -12.85 14.90
C MET A 189 -12.64 -13.75 13.92
#